data_AF-A0A7C4E0D1-F1
#
_entry.id   AF-A0A7C4E0D1-F1
#
_cell.length_a   1.000
_cell.length_b   1.000
_cell.length_c   1.000
_cell.angle_alpha   90.00
_cell.angle_beta   90.00
_cell.angle_gamma   90.00
#
_symmetry.space_group_name_H-M   'P 1'
#
loop_
_entity.id
_entity.type
_entity.pdbx_description
1 polymer ?
#
loop_
_entity_poly.entity_id
_entity_poly.type
_entity_poly.pdbx_seq_one_letter_code
_entity_poly.pdbx_strand_id
1 'polypeptide(L)'
;MPHYIRCIEEETWLTESRPIATWRALERLAKQLMPDTVIQLPLRPKTYTREESVAWTNFFFKVRDYKPKPPFDVSVFYVAPHVIDYERLASALGTTSEEAAIIVKTLDKTLMLAAAEEALQAVLHSSQYGHAVELVRGRV
;
A
#
# COMPACT_ATOMS: atom_id res chain seq x y z
N MET A 1 -0.54 14.41 -1.68
CA MET A 1 0.92 14.45 -1.91
C MET A 1 1.45 13.04 -2.11
N PRO A 2 2.33 12.79 -3.10
CA PRO A 2 2.95 11.48 -3.31
C PRO A 2 3.94 11.14 -2.20
N HIS A 3 4.13 9.85 -1.97
CA HIS A 3 5.05 9.23 -1.01
C HIS A 3 5.76 8.05 -1.69
N TYR A 4 6.99 7.79 -1.30
CA TYR A 4 7.80 6.66 -1.79
C TYR A 4 8.69 6.13 -0.67
N ILE A 5 9.14 4.89 -0.78
CA ILE A 5 10.14 4.33 0.15
C ILE A 5 11.52 4.67 -0.38
N ARG A 6 12.39 5.21 0.47
CA ARG A 6 13.80 5.47 0.16
C ARG A 6 14.72 4.59 0.98
N CYS A 7 15.90 4.34 0.46
CA CYS A 7 17.06 3.91 1.23
C CYS A 7 17.76 5.15 1.80
N ILE A 8 18.11 5.12 3.09
CA ILE A 8 18.77 6.25 3.75
C ILE A 8 20.25 6.27 3.41
N GLU A 9 20.91 5.12 3.43
CA GLU A 9 22.34 4.96 3.21
C GLU A 9 22.76 5.25 1.77
N GLU A 10 21.92 4.87 0.80
CA GLU A 10 22.19 5.08 -0.64
C GLU A 10 21.56 6.37 -1.18
N GLU A 11 20.80 7.11 -0.35
CA GLU A 11 20.05 8.30 -0.73
C GLU A 11 19.17 8.13 -2.00
N THR A 12 18.71 6.91 -2.26
CA THR A 12 17.96 6.54 -3.47
C THR A 12 16.52 6.13 -3.17
N TRP A 13 15.67 6.20 -4.19
CA TRP A 13 14.25 5.84 -4.09
C TRP A 13 14.09 4.40 -4.53
N LEU A 14 13.44 3.57 -3.69
CA LEU A 14 13.25 2.14 -3.94
C LEU A 14 11.89 1.83 -4.57
N THR A 15 10.96 2.79 -4.58
CA THR A 15 9.59 2.60 -5.08
C THR A 15 9.13 3.78 -5.91
N GLU A 16 8.06 3.59 -6.69
CA GLU A 16 7.39 4.70 -7.33
C GLU A 16 6.76 5.67 -6.32
N SER A 17 6.55 6.90 -6.77
CA SER A 17 5.84 7.93 -6.01
C SER A 17 4.33 7.73 -6.11
N ARG A 18 3.69 7.39 -4.98
CA ARG A 18 2.25 7.05 -4.89
C ARG A 18 1.54 7.88 -3.82
N PRO A 19 0.25 8.22 -3.95
CA PRO A 19 -0.51 8.86 -2.87
C PRO A 19 -0.46 8.04 -1.57
N ILE A 20 -0.45 8.70 -0.41
CA ILE A 20 -0.43 8.01 0.90
C ILE A 20 -1.57 7.00 1.06
N ALA A 21 -2.74 7.30 0.49
CA ALA A 21 -3.89 6.39 0.52
C ALA A 21 -3.60 5.03 -0.14
N THR A 22 -2.68 4.95 -1.12
CA THR A 22 -2.26 3.68 -1.73
C THR A 22 -1.48 2.84 -0.73
N TRP A 23 -0.53 3.45 -0.02
CA TRP A 23 0.27 2.80 1.01
C TRP A 23 -0.61 2.33 2.19
N ARG A 24 -1.57 3.16 2.61
CA ARG A 24 -2.56 2.77 3.63
C ARG A 24 -3.50 1.66 3.18
N ALA A 25 -3.90 1.65 1.91
CA ALA A 25 -4.65 0.54 1.33
C ALA A 25 -3.86 -0.77 1.37
N LEU A 26 -2.55 -0.72 1.12
CA LEU A 26 -1.68 -1.89 1.24
C LEU A 26 -1.62 -2.42 2.68
N GLU A 27 -1.45 -1.56 3.69
CA GLU A 27 -1.48 -1.97 5.10
C GLU A 27 -2.84 -2.54 5.50
N ARG A 28 -3.94 -1.96 5.00
CA ARG A 28 -5.29 -2.50 5.22
C ARG A 28 -5.43 -3.88 4.61
N LEU A 29 -4.97 -4.07 3.38
CA LEU A 29 -5.02 -5.36 2.70
C LEU A 29 -4.21 -6.41 3.44
N ALA A 30 -3.05 -6.04 4.01
CA ALA A 30 -2.25 -6.95 4.82
C ALA A 30 -3.01 -7.44 6.06
N LYS A 31 -3.70 -6.54 6.78
CA LYS A 31 -4.56 -6.92 7.92
C LYS A 31 -5.71 -7.84 7.52
N GLN A 32 -6.24 -7.69 6.31
CA GLN A 32 -7.32 -8.55 5.81
C GLN A 32 -6.83 -9.94 5.41
N LEU A 33 -5.66 -10.04 4.77
CA LEU A 33 -5.14 -11.29 4.21
C LEU A 33 -4.28 -12.08 5.21
N MET A 34 -3.69 -11.41 6.18
CA MET A 34 -2.78 -11.97 7.18
C MET A 34 -3.02 -11.34 8.56
N PRO A 35 -4.19 -11.57 9.20
CA PRO A 35 -4.59 -10.87 10.42
C PRO A 35 -3.65 -11.08 11.61
N ASP A 36 -3.00 -12.24 11.69
CA ASP A 36 -2.09 -12.60 12.78
C ASP A 36 -0.63 -12.21 12.51
N THR A 37 -0.35 -11.55 11.37
CA THR A 37 1.00 -11.13 10.98
C THR A 37 1.11 -9.62 10.89
N VAL A 38 2.14 -9.07 11.51
CA VAL A 38 2.39 -7.63 11.49
C VAL A 38 3.19 -7.26 10.24
N ILE A 39 2.47 -6.86 9.18
CA ILE A 39 3.07 -6.22 8.00
C ILE A 39 2.96 -4.70 8.18
N GLN A 40 4.10 -4.03 8.27
CA GLN A 40 4.17 -2.59 8.54
C GLN A 40 5.06 -1.89 7.54
N LEU A 41 4.57 -0.77 7.02
CA LEU A 41 5.38 0.14 6.21
C LEU A 41 6.37 0.92 7.08
N PRO A 42 7.52 1.35 6.52
CA PRO A 42 8.56 2.00 7.29
C PRO A 42 8.25 3.49 7.49
N LEU A 43 7.23 3.84 8.29
CA LEU A 43 6.85 5.24 8.56
C LEU A 43 7.94 6.07 9.28
N ARG A 44 8.97 5.39 9.76
CA ARG A 44 10.20 5.91 10.34
C ARG A 44 11.35 5.06 9.80
N PRO A 45 12.60 5.53 9.86
CA PRO A 45 13.78 4.74 9.51
C PRO A 45 13.72 3.34 10.14
N LYS A 46 13.78 2.31 9.30
CA LYS A 46 13.68 0.91 9.73
C LYS A 46 14.60 0.03 8.90
N THR A 47 15.37 -0.83 9.59
CA THR A 47 16.04 -1.97 8.99
C THR A 47 15.20 -3.21 9.20
N TYR A 48 14.82 -3.90 8.12
CA TYR A 48 13.99 -5.10 8.19
C TYR A 48 14.81 -6.35 8.51
N THR A 49 14.25 -7.25 9.32
CA THR A 49 14.89 -8.56 9.58
C THR A 49 14.57 -9.58 8.48
N ARG A 50 15.26 -10.72 8.51
CA ARG A 50 14.98 -11.84 7.61
C ARG A 50 13.57 -12.42 7.81
N GLU A 51 13.11 -12.47 9.05
CA GLU A 51 11.77 -12.96 9.40
C GLU A 51 10.69 -12.03 8.82
N GLU A 52 10.93 -10.72 8.90
CA GLU A 52 10.04 -9.73 8.31
C GLU A 52 10.02 -9.81 6.78
N SER A 53 11.17 -10.04 6.12
CA SER A 53 11.20 -10.19 4.66
C SER A 53 10.49 -11.46 4.19
N VAL A 54 10.53 -12.55 4.95
CA VAL A 54 9.71 -13.75 4.70
C VAL A 54 8.22 -13.43 4.86
N ALA A 55 7.83 -12.67 5.90
CA ALA A 55 6.45 -12.26 6.10
C ALA A 55 5.92 -11.40 4.94
N TRP A 56 6.72 -10.43 4.46
CA TRP A 56 6.40 -9.63 3.29
C TRP A 56 6.31 -10.46 2.00
N THR A 57 7.17 -11.46 1.84
CA THR A 57 7.12 -12.39 0.68
C THR A 57 5.81 -13.18 0.68
N ASN A 58 5.42 -13.71 1.84
CA ASN A 58 4.14 -14.42 1.99
C ASN A 58 2.95 -13.49 1.71
N PHE A 59 3.01 -12.25 2.20
CA PHE A 59 2.00 -11.23 1.94
C PHE A 59 1.87 -10.94 0.44
N PHE A 60 2.98 -10.75 -0.28
CA PHE A 60 2.97 -10.57 -1.73
C PHE A 60 2.23 -11.70 -2.46
N PHE A 61 2.51 -12.96 -2.10
CA PHE A 61 1.80 -14.10 -2.72
C PHE A 61 0.31 -14.12 -2.38
N LYS A 62 -0.08 -13.76 -1.15
CA LYS A 62 -1.49 -13.58 -0.79
C LYS A 62 -2.14 -12.47 -1.61
N VAL A 63 -1.45 -11.35 -1.83
CA VAL A 63 -1.92 -10.26 -2.69
C VAL A 63 -2.03 -10.75 -4.13
N ARG A 64 -1.07 -11.53 -4.67
CA ARG A 64 -1.13 -12.11 -6.02
C ARG A 64 -2.33 -13.03 -6.22
N ASP A 65 -2.72 -13.77 -5.21
CA ASP A 65 -3.84 -14.71 -5.30
C ASP A 65 -5.19 -14.08 -4.88
N TYR A 66 -5.15 -12.90 -4.25
CA TYR A 66 -6.33 -12.13 -3.84
C TYR A 66 -7.25 -11.79 -5.02
N LYS A 67 -8.54 -12.03 -4.86
CA LYS A 67 -9.58 -11.63 -5.80
C LYS A 67 -10.47 -10.58 -5.13
N PRO A 68 -10.30 -9.28 -5.45
CA PRO A 68 -11.12 -8.24 -4.85
C PRO A 68 -12.60 -8.52 -5.09
N LYS A 69 -13.38 -8.49 -4.01
CA LYS A 69 -14.84 -8.58 -4.06
C LYS A 69 -15.37 -7.33 -3.38
N PRO A 70 -15.81 -6.31 -4.14
CA PRO A 70 -16.35 -5.11 -3.54
C PRO A 70 -17.67 -5.46 -2.84
N PRO A 71 -17.88 -5.01 -1.58
CA PRO A 71 -19.14 -5.26 -0.87
C PRO A 71 -20.30 -4.40 -1.38
N PHE A 72 -20.04 -3.48 -2.31
CA PHE A 72 -21.00 -2.58 -2.93
C PHE A 72 -20.61 -2.33 -4.39
N ASP A 73 -21.55 -1.85 -5.19
CA ASP A 73 -21.27 -1.46 -6.57
C ASP A 73 -20.50 -0.13 -6.59
N VAL A 74 -19.21 -0.18 -6.95
CA VAL A 74 -18.36 1.02 -7.04
C VAL A 74 -18.70 1.84 -8.30
N SER A 75 -19.34 1.23 -9.31
CA SER A 75 -19.57 1.85 -10.62
C SER A 75 -20.46 3.09 -10.54
N VAL A 76 -21.41 3.12 -9.60
CA VAL A 76 -22.37 4.22 -9.40
C VAL A 76 -21.74 5.53 -8.90
N PHE A 77 -20.48 5.46 -8.46
CA PHE A 77 -19.72 6.60 -7.95
C PHE A 77 -18.73 7.18 -8.97
N TYR A 78 -18.63 6.61 -10.17
CA TYR A 78 -17.84 7.21 -11.25
C TYR A 78 -18.58 8.41 -11.84
N VAL A 79 -17.89 9.55 -11.91
CA VAL A 79 -18.40 10.79 -12.53
C VAL A 79 -17.77 11.07 -13.90
N ALA A 80 -16.65 10.41 -14.20
CA ALA A 80 -16.00 10.38 -15.50
C ALA A 80 -15.12 9.11 -15.60
N PRO A 81 -14.58 8.75 -16.79
CA PRO A 81 -13.64 7.65 -16.90
C PRO A 81 -12.48 7.80 -15.90
N HIS A 82 -12.28 6.79 -15.05
CA HIS A 82 -11.26 6.77 -14.00
C HIS A 82 -11.40 7.85 -12.90
N VAL A 83 -12.53 8.57 -12.82
CA VAL A 83 -12.78 9.58 -11.78
C VAL A 83 -13.94 9.15 -10.89
N ILE A 84 -13.65 8.98 -9.60
CA ILE A 84 -14.62 8.60 -8.56
C ILE A 84 -14.93 9.81 -7.70
N ASP A 85 -16.22 10.03 -7.42
CA ASP A 85 -16.68 10.97 -6.41
C ASP A 85 -16.54 10.34 -5.01
N TYR A 86 -15.40 10.64 -4.38
CA TYR A 86 -15.09 10.12 -3.05
C TYR A 86 -15.95 10.73 -1.94
N GLU A 87 -16.52 11.93 -2.13
CA GLU A 87 -17.40 12.55 -1.14
C GLU A 87 -18.76 11.85 -1.12
N ARG A 88 -19.33 11.59 -2.30
CA ARG A 88 -20.57 10.82 -2.42
C ARG A 88 -20.40 9.39 -1.95
N LEU A 89 -19.28 8.74 -2.27
CA LEU A 89 -18.95 7.41 -1.78
C LEU A 89 -18.81 7.39 -0.24
N ALA A 90 -18.08 8.37 0.31
CA ALA A 90 -17.89 8.50 1.75
C ALA A 90 -19.22 8.66 2.49
N SER A 91 -20.12 9.50 1.98
CA SER A 91 -21.47 9.67 2.52
C SER A 91 -22.27 8.38 2.49
N ALA A 92 -22.24 7.62 1.37
CA ALA A 92 -22.95 6.35 1.25
C ALA A 92 -22.40 5.25 2.19
N LEU A 93 -21.11 5.28 2.48
CA LEU A 93 -20.45 4.33 3.40
C LEU A 93 -20.44 4.78 4.86
N GLY A 94 -20.91 6.00 5.17
CA GLY A 94 -20.84 6.59 6.51
C GLY A 94 -19.41 6.79 7.00
N THR A 95 -18.50 7.21 6.11
CA THR A 95 -17.07 7.37 6.41
C THR A 95 -16.50 8.68 5.84
N THR A 96 -15.18 8.88 5.89
CA THR A 96 -14.48 10.03 5.30
C THR A 96 -14.04 9.76 3.87
N SER A 97 -13.80 10.81 3.08
CA SER A 97 -13.33 10.67 1.69
C SER A 97 -11.95 10.02 1.60
N GLU A 98 -11.08 10.21 2.60
CA GLU A 98 -9.80 9.51 2.71
C GLU A 98 -10.01 7.99 2.88
N GLU A 99 -10.89 7.59 3.80
CA GLU A 99 -11.17 6.18 4.06
C GLU A 99 -11.88 5.52 2.85
N ALA A 100 -12.78 6.24 2.19
CA ALA A 100 -13.39 5.80 0.93
C ALA A 100 -12.33 5.57 -0.15
N ALA A 101 -11.33 6.47 -0.27
CA ALA A 101 -10.22 6.30 -1.20
C ALA A 101 -9.36 5.08 -0.88
N ILE A 102 -9.09 4.81 0.41
CA ILE A 102 -8.38 3.60 0.86
C ILE A 102 -9.16 2.34 0.47
N ILE A 103 -10.48 2.30 0.69
CA ILE A 103 -11.33 1.16 0.33
C ILE A 103 -11.25 0.88 -1.17
N VAL A 104 -11.47 1.91 -2.01
CA VAL A 104 -11.41 1.77 -3.47
C VAL A 104 -10.04 1.28 -3.93
N LYS A 105 -8.95 1.85 -3.39
CA LYS A 105 -7.59 1.44 -3.75
C LYS A 105 -7.28 0.01 -3.33
N THR A 106 -7.81 -0.45 -2.19
CA THR A 106 -7.67 -1.83 -1.73
C THR A 106 -8.32 -2.82 -2.72
N LEU A 107 -9.37 -2.38 -3.42
CA LEU A 107 -10.07 -3.18 -4.43
C LEU A 107 -9.37 -3.18 -5.80
N ASP A 108 -8.44 -2.27 -6.03
CA ASP A 108 -7.65 -2.22 -7.27
C ASP A 108 -6.53 -3.27 -7.22
N LYS A 109 -6.81 -4.41 -7.84
CA LYS A 109 -5.89 -5.56 -7.89
C LYS A 109 -4.52 -5.20 -8.45
N THR A 110 -4.49 -4.49 -9.57
CA THR A 110 -3.26 -4.18 -10.29
C THR A 110 -2.41 -3.22 -9.46
N LEU A 111 -3.03 -2.20 -8.88
CA LEU A 111 -2.37 -1.26 -7.99
C LEU A 111 -1.82 -1.94 -6.74
N MET A 112 -2.60 -2.81 -6.09
CA MET A 112 -2.16 -3.49 -4.87
C MET A 112 -1.04 -4.49 -5.14
N LEU A 113 -1.05 -5.18 -6.29
CA LEU A 113 0.03 -6.08 -6.66
C LEU A 113 1.34 -5.32 -6.89
N ALA A 114 1.30 -4.23 -7.66
CA ALA A 114 2.47 -3.39 -7.90
C ALA A 114 3.02 -2.76 -6.61
N ALA A 115 2.14 -2.21 -5.76
CA ALA A 115 2.54 -1.62 -4.49
C ALA A 115 3.13 -2.66 -3.52
N ALA A 116 2.59 -3.89 -3.48
CA ALA A 116 3.13 -4.96 -2.66
C ALA A 116 4.49 -5.45 -3.15
N GLU A 117 4.69 -5.53 -4.47
CA GLU A 117 5.97 -5.89 -5.08
C GLU A 117 7.05 -4.85 -4.76
N GLU A 118 6.75 -3.57 -4.98
CA GLU A 118 7.65 -2.45 -4.66
C GLU A 118 8.06 -2.44 -3.18
N ALA A 119 7.08 -2.58 -2.29
CA ALA A 119 7.36 -2.64 -0.86
C ALA A 119 8.19 -3.88 -0.48
N LEU A 120 7.91 -5.04 -1.09
CA LEU A 120 8.70 -6.25 -0.90
C LEU A 120 10.15 -6.05 -1.35
N GLN A 121 10.39 -5.45 -2.51
CA GLN A 121 11.75 -5.17 -2.99
C GLN A 121 12.51 -4.24 -2.03
N ALA A 122 11.85 -3.21 -1.51
CA ALA A 122 12.45 -2.32 -0.51
C ALA A 122 12.78 -3.05 0.81
N VAL A 123 11.91 -3.96 1.26
CA VAL A 123 12.13 -4.80 2.44
C VAL A 123 13.27 -5.79 2.23
N LEU A 124 13.35 -6.42 1.05
CA LEU A 124 14.43 -7.33 0.69
C LEU A 124 15.77 -6.60 0.62
N HIS A 125 15.81 -5.42 0.01
CA HIS A 125 16.98 -4.55 0.00
C HIS A 125 17.45 -4.26 1.43
N SER A 126 16.54 -3.76 2.28
CA SER A 126 16.84 -3.47 3.69
C SER A 126 17.37 -4.70 4.44
N SER A 127 16.73 -5.86 4.28
CA SER A 127 17.11 -7.10 4.95
C SER A 127 18.43 -7.69 4.45
N GLN A 128 18.74 -7.55 3.16
CA GLN A 128 19.95 -8.12 2.56
C GLN A 128 21.20 -7.28 2.86
N TYR A 129 21.08 -5.95 2.81
CA TYR A 129 22.20 -5.02 2.97
C TYR A 129 22.31 -4.43 4.38
N GLY A 130 21.28 -4.61 5.23
CA GLY A 130 21.22 -3.99 6.54
C GLY A 130 20.90 -2.48 6.51
N HIS A 131 20.49 -1.97 5.36
CA HIS A 131 20.17 -0.56 5.14
C HIS A 131 18.83 -0.18 5.77
N ALA A 132 18.75 1.02 6.35
CA ALA A 132 17.53 1.59 6.84
C ALA A 132 16.70 2.20 5.70
N VAL A 133 15.43 1.85 5.65
CA VAL A 133 14.48 2.40 4.68
C VAL A 133 13.39 3.22 5.38
N GLU A 134 12.79 4.15 4.65
CA GLU A 134 11.76 5.05 5.18
C GLU A 134 10.75 5.43 4.10
N LEU A 135 9.45 5.39 4.43
CA LEU A 135 8.37 5.94 3.63
C LEU A 135 8.32 7.45 3.86
N VAL A 136 8.73 8.22 2.85
CA VAL A 136 8.80 9.68 2.93
C VAL A 136 7.79 10.34 2.01
N ARG A 137 7.36 11.54 2.41
CA ARG A 137 6.60 12.44 1.55
C ARG A 137 7.50 12.98 0.47
N GLY A 138 7.13 12.78 -0.79
CA GLY A 138 7.85 13.35 -1.92
C GLY A 138 7.74 14.87 -1.94
N ARG A 139 8.85 15.52 -2.34
CA ARG A 139 8.85 16.93 -2.74
C ARG A 139 8.38 16.98 -4.19
N VAL A 140 7.29 17.70 -4.44
CA VAL A 140 6.88 18.09 -5.80
C VAL A 140 7.83 19.18 -6.27
#